data_AF-A0A0P4VJU0-F1
#
_entry.id   AF-A0A0P4VJU0-F1
#
_cell.length_a   1.000
_cell.length_b   1.000
_cell.length_c   1.000
_cell.angle_alpha   90.00
_cell.angle_beta   90.00
_cell.angle_gamma   90.00
#
_symmetry.space_group_name_H-M   'P 1'
#
loop_
_entity.id
_entity.type
_entity.pdbx_description
1 polymer ?
#
loop_
_entity_poly.entity_id
_entity_poly.type
_entity_poly.pdbx_seq_one_letter_code
_entity_poly.pdbx_strand_id
1 'polypeptide(L)'
;MDLGFYFSLLVLTFCSTSFSYNFETRLPVIKKGGEGTYFGFSVAEHQFSEQNQNLLNNLLLVGAPLDQNRQPKTNKSGALWSCPITTLYYDCEQVVTDGKTDAEGHYNPNVDDKELVAPIDDEIKNGQWLGVTVRSEGTDGKVLVCAHRYINKKTDQESEHVHGRGLCYTLTNRLQHSDSIDPCKNRPTNRAHEQFGYCQAGTSGLITNDTLLVGSPGPYTWRGTIFVLSILDDFLSRDKTMYYSPLTEETAPIDKYSYLGMSVAAGDFFGNGLAYAAGAPRSNGNGEVVIFTKVKPAVTIMKPVMTLTGDMYTSNFGYEMSTADVNGDKRVDLIVGAPNYFDKNEGGAIYIYLNLNNDCSLKCLPPIKLTGQPESRYGIAITNLGDINKDGYEDI
;
A
#
# COMPACT_ATOMS: atom_id res chain seq x y z
N MET A 1 18.10 69.84 2.83
CA MET A 1 18.57 69.57 1.46
C MET A 1 19.71 68.58 1.53
N ASP A 2 19.65 67.32 1.11
CA ASP A 2 18.57 66.40 0.71
C ASP A 2 19.24 65.02 0.73
N LEU A 3 18.69 64.11 1.55
CA LEU A 3 18.09 62.83 1.15
C LEU A 3 19.08 61.70 0.82
N GLY A 4 19.10 60.73 1.74
CA GLY A 4 19.73 59.43 1.56
C GLY A 4 18.93 58.51 0.64
N PHE A 5 19.63 57.56 0.03
CA PHE A 5 19.05 56.48 -0.76
C PHE A 5 19.39 55.14 -0.10
N TYR A 6 18.40 54.54 0.56
CA TYR A 6 18.39 53.12 0.91
C TYR A 6 17.83 52.34 -0.29
N PHE A 7 18.62 51.43 -0.84
CA PHE A 7 18.17 50.48 -1.86
C PHE A 7 17.59 49.25 -1.14
N SER A 8 16.26 49.20 -1.02
CA SER A 8 15.56 47.97 -0.60
C SER A 8 15.47 47.02 -1.79
N LEU A 9 16.18 45.90 -1.70
CA LEU A 9 16.06 44.78 -2.64
C LEU A 9 14.74 44.03 -2.33
N LEU A 10 13.71 44.31 -3.12
CA LEU A 10 12.42 43.63 -3.02
C LEU A 10 12.53 42.28 -3.74
N VAL A 11 12.81 41.22 -2.97
CA VAL A 11 12.76 39.84 -3.49
C VAL A 11 11.28 39.49 -3.67
N LEU A 12 10.79 39.63 -4.90
CA LEU A 12 9.51 39.10 -5.33
C LEU A 12 9.62 37.57 -5.36
N THR A 13 9.25 36.92 -4.27
CA THR A 13 8.90 35.50 -4.26
C THR A 13 7.63 35.32 -5.10
N PHE A 14 7.80 34.95 -6.37
CA PHE A 14 6.71 34.40 -7.17
C PHE A 14 6.28 33.09 -6.51
N CYS A 15 5.14 33.14 -5.83
CA CYS A 15 4.43 31.94 -5.42
C CYS A 15 3.78 31.37 -6.68
N SER A 16 4.48 30.47 -7.37
CA SER A 16 3.94 29.74 -8.51
C SER A 16 2.82 28.84 -7.99
N THR A 17 1.57 29.16 -8.31
CA THR A 17 0.49 28.20 -8.18
C THR A 17 0.76 27.08 -9.19
N SER A 18 1.27 25.95 -8.70
CA SER A 18 1.37 24.72 -9.48
C SER A 18 -0.06 24.22 -9.72
N PHE A 19 -0.64 24.64 -10.85
CA PHE A 19 -1.65 23.81 -11.48
C PHE A 19 -0.92 22.58 -12.02
N SER A 20 -1.62 21.46 -12.10
CA SER A 20 -1.25 20.35 -12.98
C SER A 20 -1.15 20.88 -14.43
N TYR A 21 -0.03 21.52 -14.77
CA TYR A 21 0.07 22.42 -15.93
C TYR A 21 0.48 21.67 -17.20
N ASN A 22 1.01 20.46 -17.03
CA ASN A 22 1.46 19.57 -18.10
C ASN A 22 0.55 18.35 -18.32
N PHE A 23 -0.53 18.16 -17.55
CA PHE A 23 -1.50 17.08 -17.80
C PHE A 23 -2.52 17.47 -18.88
N GLU A 24 -2.74 16.58 -19.85
CA GLU A 24 -3.77 16.75 -20.87
C GLU A 24 -5.13 16.27 -20.33
N THR A 25 -5.95 17.20 -19.86
CA THR A 25 -7.28 16.91 -19.31
C THR A 25 -8.39 16.82 -20.36
N ARG A 26 -8.15 17.27 -21.60
CA ARG A 26 -9.20 17.31 -22.65
C ARG A 26 -9.36 15.98 -23.37
N LEU A 27 -8.31 15.17 -23.42
CA LEU A 27 -8.29 13.87 -24.12
C LEU A 27 -7.90 12.72 -23.17
N PRO A 28 -8.66 12.47 -22.09
CA PRO A 28 -8.35 11.39 -21.17
C PRO A 28 -8.62 10.03 -21.79
N VAL A 29 -7.78 9.05 -21.47
CA VAL A 29 -8.09 7.63 -21.66
C VAL A 29 -8.98 7.17 -20.52
N ILE A 30 -10.19 6.71 -20.85
CA ILE A 30 -11.19 6.30 -19.85
C ILE A 30 -11.41 4.80 -19.97
N LYS A 31 -11.33 4.08 -18.85
CA LYS A 31 -11.67 2.66 -18.74
C LYS A 31 -12.89 2.49 -17.84
N LYS A 32 -13.83 1.63 -18.22
CA LYS A 32 -15.10 1.43 -17.50
C LYS A 32 -15.26 -0.03 -17.09
N GLY A 33 -15.53 -0.25 -15.81
CA GLY A 33 -15.94 -1.55 -15.27
C GLY A 33 -17.45 -1.69 -15.12
N GLY A 34 -17.90 -2.83 -14.60
CA GLY A 34 -19.31 -3.10 -14.31
C GLY A 34 -19.86 -2.24 -13.17
N GLU A 35 -21.17 -2.02 -13.15
CA GLU A 35 -21.83 -1.24 -12.10
C GLU A 35 -21.75 -1.95 -10.73
N GLY A 36 -21.46 -1.19 -9.67
CA GLY A 36 -21.40 -1.72 -8.29
C GLY A 36 -20.23 -2.66 -7.99
N THR A 37 -19.27 -2.82 -8.92
CA THR A 37 -18.06 -3.65 -8.78
C THR A 37 -16.93 -2.97 -8.01
N TYR A 38 -17.03 -1.64 -7.86
CA TYR A 38 -15.97 -0.76 -7.36
C TYR A 38 -14.70 -0.82 -8.21
N PHE A 39 -14.86 -1.00 -9.53
CA PHE A 39 -13.77 -0.86 -10.48
C PHE A 39 -13.11 0.52 -10.36
N GLY A 40 -11.80 0.54 -10.12
CA GLY A 40 -11.04 1.76 -9.86
C GLY A 40 -10.80 2.04 -8.37
N PHE A 41 -11.17 1.12 -7.48
CA PHE A 41 -10.88 1.26 -6.04
C PHE A 41 -9.38 1.36 -5.78
N SER A 42 -8.58 0.59 -6.52
CA SER A 42 -7.13 0.72 -6.57
C SER A 42 -6.65 0.67 -8.02
N VAL A 43 -5.57 1.38 -8.31
CA VAL A 43 -4.98 1.46 -9.64
C VAL A 43 -3.45 1.40 -9.54
N ALA A 44 -2.81 0.84 -10.57
CA ALA A 44 -1.37 0.88 -10.73
C ALA A 44 -0.99 0.87 -12.21
N GLU A 45 0.10 1.56 -12.55
CA GLU A 45 0.72 1.43 -13.86
C GLU A 45 1.69 0.26 -13.87
N HIS A 46 1.69 -0.51 -14.96
CA HIS A 46 2.57 -1.64 -15.12
C HIS A 46 3.13 -1.71 -16.54
N GLN A 47 4.43 -2.01 -16.64
CA GLN A 47 5.13 -2.09 -17.90
C GLN A 47 5.98 -3.35 -17.93
N PHE A 48 6.04 -4.01 -19.07
CA PHE A 48 6.96 -5.14 -19.28
C PHE A 48 7.45 -5.20 -20.71
N SER A 49 8.66 -5.71 -20.89
CA SER A 49 9.29 -5.86 -22.20
C SER A 49 8.92 -7.18 -22.85
N GLU A 50 8.56 -7.14 -24.13
CA GLU A 50 8.52 -8.34 -24.96
C GLU A 50 9.95 -8.76 -25.35
N GLN A 51 10.31 -10.00 -24.99
CA GLN A 51 11.64 -10.57 -25.13
C GLN A 51 12.21 -10.53 -26.57
N ASN A 52 11.37 -10.32 -27.58
CA ASN A 52 11.78 -10.42 -28.99
C ASN A 52 11.60 -9.13 -29.82
N GLN A 53 11.07 -8.03 -29.27
CA GLN A 53 10.71 -6.86 -30.10
C GLN A 53 11.14 -5.49 -29.57
N ASN A 54 11.86 -5.38 -28.44
CA ASN A 54 12.10 -4.08 -27.77
C ASN A 54 10.80 -3.27 -27.61
N LEU A 55 9.66 -3.97 -27.49
CA LEU A 55 8.35 -3.37 -27.40
C LEU A 55 7.94 -3.39 -25.93
N LEU A 56 7.69 -2.20 -25.38
CA LEU A 56 7.17 -2.03 -24.03
C LEU A 56 5.65 -2.10 -24.08
N ASN A 57 5.08 -3.06 -23.37
CA ASN A 57 3.65 -3.14 -23.17
C ASN A 57 3.27 -2.32 -21.94
N ASN A 58 2.40 -1.33 -22.12
CA ASN A 58 1.91 -0.47 -21.04
C ASN A 58 0.49 -0.88 -20.67
N LEU A 59 0.28 -1.21 -19.40
CA LEU A 59 -0.99 -1.65 -18.87
C LEU A 59 -1.40 -0.77 -17.69
N LEU A 60 -2.69 -0.45 -17.63
CA LEU A 60 -3.33 0.04 -16.42
C LEU A 60 -3.93 -1.17 -15.68
N LEU A 61 -3.45 -1.41 -14.47
CA LEU A 61 -4.01 -2.41 -13.57
C LEU A 61 -5.09 -1.77 -12.71
N VAL A 62 -6.25 -2.43 -12.60
CA VAL A 62 -7.40 -1.89 -11.88
C VAL A 62 -8.00 -2.94 -10.95
N GLY A 63 -8.04 -2.63 -9.67
CA GLY A 63 -8.74 -3.43 -8.66
C GLY A 63 -10.25 -3.13 -8.67
N ALA A 64 -11.06 -4.19 -8.59
CA ALA A 64 -12.51 -4.13 -8.47
C ALA A 64 -12.98 -5.05 -7.33
N PRO A 65 -12.95 -4.60 -6.05
CA PRO A 65 -13.14 -5.45 -4.87
C PRO A 65 -14.48 -6.18 -4.75
N LEU A 66 -15.53 -5.70 -5.43
CA LEU A 66 -16.87 -6.28 -5.40
C LEU A 66 -17.26 -6.97 -6.71
N ASP A 67 -16.33 -7.07 -7.66
CA ASP A 67 -16.55 -7.76 -8.92
C ASP A 67 -16.54 -9.28 -8.76
N GLN A 68 -17.05 -9.99 -9.76
CA GLN A 68 -17.06 -11.45 -9.80
C GLN A 68 -15.73 -11.98 -10.32
N ASN A 69 -15.02 -12.78 -9.51
CA ASN A 69 -13.80 -13.45 -9.94
C ASN A 69 -14.12 -14.63 -10.88
N ARG A 70 -13.15 -14.99 -11.74
CA ARG A 70 -13.22 -16.18 -12.61
C ARG A 70 -13.24 -17.49 -11.83
N GLN A 71 -12.75 -17.50 -10.59
CA GLN A 71 -12.83 -18.67 -9.73
C GLN A 71 -14.30 -19.06 -9.48
N PRO A 72 -14.72 -20.30 -9.80
CA PRO A 72 -16.11 -20.70 -9.68
C PRO A 72 -16.55 -20.81 -8.21
N LYS A 73 -17.87 -20.82 -8.00
CA LYS A 73 -18.51 -20.91 -6.67
C LYS A 73 -18.10 -19.80 -5.69
N THR A 74 -17.68 -18.65 -6.20
CA THR A 74 -17.46 -17.43 -5.42
C THR A 74 -18.54 -16.41 -5.75
N ASN A 75 -18.81 -15.48 -4.83
CA ASN A 75 -19.77 -14.40 -5.02
C ASN A 75 -19.13 -13.06 -4.62
N LYS A 76 -18.98 -12.15 -5.58
CA LYS A 76 -18.37 -10.82 -5.39
C LYS A 76 -17.06 -10.89 -4.62
N SER A 77 -16.21 -11.86 -4.98
CA SER A 77 -14.92 -12.09 -4.32
C SER A 77 -13.87 -11.03 -4.68
N GLY A 78 -14.15 -10.20 -5.68
CA GLY A 78 -13.25 -9.17 -6.18
C GLY A 78 -12.34 -9.66 -7.30
N ALA A 79 -11.84 -8.72 -8.09
CA ALA A 79 -11.07 -8.99 -9.30
C ALA A 79 -9.93 -8.00 -9.50
N LEU A 80 -8.91 -8.45 -10.24
CA LEU A 80 -7.92 -7.62 -10.87
C LEU A 80 -8.18 -7.57 -12.38
N TRP A 81 -8.19 -6.39 -12.94
CA TRP A 81 -8.33 -6.13 -14.36
C TRP A 81 -7.03 -5.55 -14.91
N SER A 82 -6.69 -5.94 -16.13
CA SER A 82 -5.61 -5.37 -16.92
C SER A 82 -6.20 -4.68 -18.13
N CYS A 83 -5.90 -3.39 -18.29
CA CYS A 83 -6.46 -2.55 -19.33
C CYS A 83 -5.32 -2.03 -20.21
N PRO A 84 -5.35 -2.27 -21.53
CA PRO A 84 -4.37 -1.66 -22.42
C PRO A 84 -4.63 -0.16 -22.55
N ILE A 85 -3.58 0.63 -22.78
CA ILE A 85 -3.71 2.09 -22.97
C ILE A 85 -4.22 2.39 -24.38
N THR A 86 -5.52 2.27 -24.56
CA THR A 86 -6.25 2.51 -25.82
C THR A 86 -7.45 3.43 -25.56
N THR A 87 -8.06 3.96 -26.63
CA THR A 87 -9.28 4.77 -26.54
C THR A 87 -10.56 3.96 -26.33
N LEU A 88 -10.49 2.62 -26.28
CA LEU A 88 -11.66 1.76 -26.04
C LEU A 88 -12.00 1.76 -24.55
N TYR A 89 -13.30 1.81 -24.24
CA TYR A 89 -13.78 1.87 -22.85
C TYR A 89 -13.82 0.51 -22.16
N TYR A 90 -14.04 -0.57 -22.91
CA TYR A 90 -14.42 -1.91 -22.42
C TYR A 90 -13.52 -3.02 -22.98
N ASP A 91 -12.22 -2.76 -23.07
CA ASP A 91 -11.19 -3.69 -23.54
C ASP A 91 -10.26 -4.18 -22.43
N CYS A 92 -10.67 -4.00 -21.17
CA CYS A 92 -9.97 -4.56 -20.04
C CYS A 92 -10.23 -6.07 -19.94
N GLU A 93 -9.18 -6.83 -19.67
CA GLU A 93 -9.24 -8.27 -19.45
C GLU A 93 -8.99 -8.60 -17.99
N GLN A 94 -9.79 -9.51 -17.44
CA GLN A 94 -9.66 -9.96 -16.07
C GLN A 94 -8.45 -10.88 -15.92
N VAL A 95 -7.55 -10.54 -15.00
CA VAL A 95 -6.36 -11.32 -14.68
C VAL A 95 -6.76 -12.54 -13.86
N VAL A 96 -6.22 -13.71 -14.21
CA VAL A 96 -6.42 -14.95 -13.44
C VAL A 96 -5.51 -14.91 -12.21
N THR A 97 -6.07 -14.48 -11.09
CA THR A 97 -5.34 -14.32 -9.81
C THR A 97 -5.47 -15.54 -8.88
N ASP A 98 -6.54 -16.32 -9.03
CA ASP A 98 -6.95 -17.37 -8.08
C ASP A 98 -7.65 -18.52 -8.83
N GLY A 99 -7.82 -19.67 -8.18
CA GLY A 99 -8.50 -20.86 -8.72
C GLY A 99 -7.60 -21.84 -9.47
N LYS A 100 -6.31 -21.56 -9.61
CA LYS A 100 -5.32 -22.52 -10.09
C LYS A 100 -4.80 -23.38 -8.95
N THR A 101 -5.64 -24.25 -8.40
CA THR A 101 -5.28 -25.08 -7.25
C THR A 101 -5.50 -26.56 -7.50
N ASP A 102 -4.77 -27.41 -6.78
CA ASP A 102 -5.06 -28.84 -6.64
C ASP A 102 -6.25 -29.09 -5.67
N ALA A 103 -6.54 -30.36 -5.38
CA ALA A 103 -7.64 -30.74 -4.49
C ALA A 103 -7.37 -30.33 -3.03
N GLU A 104 -6.11 -30.14 -2.67
CA GLU A 104 -5.64 -29.72 -1.36
C GLU A 104 -5.52 -28.19 -1.22
N GLY A 105 -5.83 -27.43 -2.27
CA GLY A 105 -5.77 -25.98 -2.30
C GLY A 105 -4.37 -25.39 -2.53
N HIS A 106 -3.38 -26.20 -2.91
CA HIS A 106 -2.06 -25.70 -3.30
C HIS A 106 -2.08 -25.23 -4.76
N TYR A 107 -1.26 -24.22 -5.06
CA TYR A 107 -1.15 -23.72 -6.43
C TYR A 107 -0.69 -24.83 -7.40
N ASN A 108 -1.42 -24.98 -8.50
CA ASN A 108 -1.12 -25.92 -9.57
C ASN A 108 -1.09 -25.19 -10.91
N PRO A 109 0.10 -24.93 -11.50
CA PRO A 109 0.23 -24.19 -12.75
C PRO A 109 -0.35 -24.92 -13.96
N ASN A 110 -0.64 -26.22 -13.85
CA ASN A 110 -1.19 -27.04 -14.94
C ASN A 110 -2.71 -26.89 -15.10
N VAL A 111 -3.38 -26.18 -14.18
CA VAL A 111 -4.82 -25.89 -14.29
C VAL A 111 -5.05 -24.86 -15.39
N ASP A 112 -5.96 -25.17 -16.33
CA ASP A 112 -6.35 -24.28 -17.43
C ASP A 112 -7.09 -23.04 -16.87
N ASP A 113 -6.73 -21.86 -17.36
CA ASP A 113 -7.38 -20.56 -17.07
C ASP A 113 -8.90 -20.56 -17.35
N LYS A 114 -9.38 -21.49 -18.16
CA LYS A 114 -10.80 -21.69 -18.47
C LYS A 114 -11.51 -22.66 -17.53
N GLU A 115 -10.76 -23.51 -16.82
CA GLU A 115 -11.28 -24.57 -15.95
C GLU A 115 -10.73 -24.41 -14.52
N LEU A 116 -10.88 -23.21 -13.97
CA LEU A 116 -10.45 -22.89 -12.62
C LEU A 116 -11.23 -23.71 -11.57
N VAL A 117 -10.57 -23.98 -10.45
CA VAL A 117 -11.07 -24.82 -9.35
C VAL A 117 -11.72 -23.95 -8.28
N ALA A 118 -12.84 -24.42 -7.74
CA ALA A 118 -13.56 -23.74 -6.66
C ALA A 118 -12.71 -23.69 -5.37
N PRO A 119 -12.96 -22.75 -4.45
CA PRO A 119 -12.30 -22.74 -3.14
C PRO A 119 -12.54 -24.06 -2.41
N ILE A 120 -11.51 -24.52 -1.69
CA ILE A 120 -11.64 -25.66 -0.77
C ILE A 120 -12.50 -25.28 0.45
N ASP A 121 -13.02 -26.29 1.17
CA ASP A 121 -14.07 -26.10 2.17
C ASP A 121 -13.66 -25.22 3.36
N ASP A 122 -12.36 -25.09 3.64
CA ASP A 122 -11.80 -24.24 4.69
C ASP A 122 -11.61 -22.77 4.25
N GLU A 123 -11.93 -22.42 3.01
CA GLU A 123 -11.83 -21.05 2.49
C GLU A 123 -13.21 -20.41 2.28
N ILE A 124 -13.37 -19.16 2.72
CA ILE A 124 -14.50 -18.31 2.34
C ILE A 124 -13.96 -17.11 1.57
N LYS A 125 -14.16 -17.14 0.25
CA LYS A 125 -13.76 -16.08 -0.68
C LYS A 125 -14.88 -15.12 -1.06
N ASN A 126 -16.12 -15.38 -0.62
CA ASN A 126 -17.26 -14.49 -0.87
C ASN A 126 -17.05 -13.13 -0.19
N GLY A 127 -17.07 -12.04 -0.96
CA GLY A 127 -16.87 -10.71 -0.42
C GLY A 127 -15.47 -10.48 0.20
N GLN A 128 -14.45 -11.20 -0.24
CA GLN A 128 -13.08 -11.09 0.31
C GLN A 128 -12.35 -9.77 -0.06
N TRP A 129 -12.92 -8.99 -0.98
CA TRP A 129 -12.39 -7.70 -1.45
C TRP A 129 -11.04 -7.82 -2.17
N LEU A 130 -10.90 -8.81 -3.06
CA LEU A 130 -9.71 -8.92 -3.91
C LEU A 130 -9.60 -7.72 -4.86
N GLY A 131 -8.44 -7.06 -4.87
CA GLY A 131 -8.24 -5.81 -5.60
C GLY A 131 -8.43 -4.56 -4.72
N VAL A 132 -8.53 -4.72 -3.39
CA VAL A 132 -8.52 -3.56 -2.46
C VAL A 132 -7.20 -2.80 -2.55
N THR A 133 -6.11 -3.54 -2.75
CA THR A 133 -4.74 -3.02 -2.88
C THR A 133 -4.17 -3.64 -4.14
N VAL A 134 -3.70 -2.79 -5.05
CA VAL A 134 -2.94 -3.18 -6.24
C VAL A 134 -1.70 -2.29 -6.28
N ARG A 135 -0.53 -2.91 -6.42
CA ARG A 135 0.77 -2.22 -6.55
C ARG A 135 1.62 -2.93 -7.60
N SER A 136 2.40 -2.15 -8.33
CA SER A 136 3.35 -2.60 -9.33
C SER A 136 4.74 -2.15 -8.88
N GLU A 137 5.74 -3.00 -9.03
CA GLU A 137 7.15 -2.64 -8.81
C GLU A 137 7.71 -1.78 -9.95
N GLY A 138 6.93 -1.57 -11.01
CA GLY A 138 7.30 -0.77 -12.18
C GLY A 138 7.63 -1.64 -13.38
N THR A 139 8.63 -1.23 -14.16
CA THR A 139 9.01 -1.89 -15.42
C THR A 139 9.63 -3.25 -15.17
N ASP A 140 9.09 -4.29 -15.81
CA ASP A 140 9.52 -5.69 -15.69
C ASP A 140 9.50 -6.26 -14.27
N GLY A 141 8.91 -5.52 -13.32
CA GLY A 141 8.80 -5.91 -11.93
C GLY A 141 7.58 -6.80 -11.65
N LYS A 142 7.42 -7.20 -10.39
CA LYS A 142 6.26 -7.98 -9.95
C LYS A 142 5.07 -7.08 -9.61
N VAL A 143 3.90 -7.70 -9.51
CA VAL A 143 2.64 -7.03 -9.12
C VAL A 143 2.10 -7.66 -7.84
N LEU A 144 1.61 -6.83 -6.92
CA LEU A 144 0.91 -7.23 -5.72
C LEU A 144 -0.59 -6.95 -5.87
N VAL A 145 -1.42 -7.93 -5.51
CA VAL A 145 -2.86 -7.75 -5.34
C VAL A 145 -3.33 -8.41 -4.05
N CYS A 146 -4.18 -7.73 -3.27
CA CYS A 146 -4.64 -8.25 -1.97
C CYS A 146 -6.16 -8.31 -1.83
N ALA A 147 -6.60 -9.17 -0.91
CA ALA A 147 -7.95 -9.43 -0.45
C ALA A 147 -8.01 -9.43 1.08
N HIS A 148 -8.02 -8.24 1.69
CA HIS A 148 -7.93 -8.08 3.15
C HIS A 148 -9.11 -8.66 3.95
N ARG A 149 -10.21 -9.05 3.30
CA ARG A 149 -11.38 -9.69 3.94
C ARG A 149 -11.48 -11.18 3.64
N TYR A 150 -10.43 -11.79 3.09
CA TYR A 150 -10.34 -13.24 2.98
C TYR A 150 -10.47 -13.91 4.35
N ILE A 151 -11.26 -14.98 4.39
CA ILE A 151 -11.59 -15.71 5.60
C ILE A 151 -11.16 -17.17 5.43
N ASN A 152 -10.51 -17.68 6.47
CA ASN A 152 -10.22 -19.10 6.63
C ASN A 152 -11.07 -19.67 7.77
N LYS A 153 -11.67 -20.84 7.54
CA LYS A 153 -12.39 -21.64 8.52
C LYS A 153 -11.48 -22.75 9.02
N LYS A 154 -11.48 -22.97 10.33
CA LYS A 154 -10.81 -24.12 10.93
C LYS A 154 -11.84 -24.88 11.74
N THR A 155 -12.12 -26.11 11.34
CA THR A 155 -13.06 -26.99 12.04
C THR A 155 -12.25 -27.92 12.93
N ASP A 156 -12.36 -27.73 14.24
CA ASP A 156 -11.90 -28.70 15.22
C ASP A 156 -13.08 -29.60 15.62
N GLN A 157 -12.85 -30.71 16.34
CA GLN A 157 -13.86 -31.75 16.61
C GLN A 157 -15.15 -31.24 17.30
N GLU A 158 -15.09 -30.09 17.97
CA GLU A 158 -16.20 -29.52 18.76
C GLU A 158 -16.61 -28.10 18.34
N SER A 159 -15.86 -27.42 17.47
CA SER A 159 -16.11 -26.00 17.14
C SER A 159 -15.55 -25.59 15.78
N GLU A 160 -16.31 -24.77 15.07
CA GLU A 160 -15.88 -24.11 13.84
C GLU A 160 -15.37 -22.71 14.17
N HIS A 161 -14.10 -22.46 13.85
CA HIS A 161 -13.44 -21.18 14.05
C HIS A 161 -13.31 -20.44 12.73
N VAL A 162 -13.87 -19.23 12.66
CA VAL A 162 -13.81 -18.37 11.46
C VAL A 162 -12.82 -17.24 11.71
N HIS A 163 -11.84 -17.07 10.81
CA HIS A 163 -10.74 -16.12 10.97
C HIS A 163 -10.61 -15.21 9.75
N GLY A 164 -10.76 -13.91 9.97
CA GLY A 164 -10.55 -12.88 8.94
C GLY A 164 -9.06 -12.62 8.75
N ARG A 165 -8.37 -13.46 7.97
CA ARG A 165 -6.92 -13.41 7.82
C ARG A 165 -6.44 -12.35 6.85
N GLY A 166 -7.15 -12.20 5.73
CA GLY A 166 -6.61 -11.50 4.56
C GLY A 166 -5.62 -12.37 3.79
N LEU A 167 -5.47 -12.10 2.50
CA LEU A 167 -4.63 -12.86 1.58
C LEU A 167 -4.09 -11.91 0.50
N CYS A 168 -2.83 -12.07 0.12
CA CYS A 168 -2.24 -11.36 -1.01
C CYS A 168 -1.67 -12.34 -2.02
N TYR A 169 -1.61 -11.92 -3.28
CA TYR A 169 -0.97 -12.62 -4.37
C TYR A 169 0.12 -11.75 -4.96
N THR A 170 1.26 -12.36 -5.25
CA THR A 170 2.26 -11.76 -6.13
C THR A 170 2.12 -12.36 -7.51
N LEU A 171 2.22 -11.52 -8.52
CA LEU A 171 2.20 -11.89 -9.92
C LEU A 171 3.54 -11.52 -10.56
N THR A 172 3.94 -12.28 -11.56
CA THR A 172 5.09 -11.96 -12.41
C THR A 172 4.83 -10.69 -13.22
N ASN A 173 5.86 -10.20 -13.92
CA ASN A 173 5.74 -9.09 -14.87
C ASN A 173 4.76 -9.35 -16.04
N ARG A 174 4.32 -10.60 -16.23
CA ARG A 174 3.29 -10.97 -17.21
C ARG A 174 1.97 -11.35 -16.55
N LEU A 175 1.75 -10.89 -15.33
CA LEU A 175 0.52 -11.06 -14.56
C LEU A 175 0.15 -12.54 -14.31
N GLN A 176 1.13 -13.45 -14.35
CA GLN A 176 0.92 -14.83 -13.96
C GLN A 176 1.13 -14.99 -12.45
N HIS A 177 0.36 -15.86 -11.80
CA HIS A 177 0.53 -16.15 -10.38
C HIS A 177 1.96 -16.59 -10.07
N SER A 178 2.57 -15.96 -9.06
CA SER A 178 3.91 -16.26 -8.57
C SER A 178 3.88 -16.87 -7.17
N ASP A 179 3.20 -16.23 -6.21
CA ASP A 179 3.17 -16.67 -4.81
C ASP A 179 1.88 -16.21 -4.12
N SER A 180 1.41 -17.01 -3.15
CA SER A 180 0.25 -16.71 -2.30
C SER A 180 0.72 -16.41 -0.89
N ILE A 181 0.47 -15.18 -0.43
CA ILE A 181 0.99 -14.65 0.82
C ILE A 181 -0.15 -14.53 1.84
N ASP A 182 -0.19 -15.46 2.80
CA ASP A 182 -0.98 -15.36 4.03
C ASP A 182 0.00 -15.17 5.22
N PRO A 183 0.29 -13.92 5.63
CA PRO A 183 1.22 -13.65 6.73
C PRO A 183 0.76 -14.19 8.08
N CYS A 184 -0.54 -14.47 8.22
CA CYS A 184 -1.17 -14.85 9.47
C CYS A 184 -1.45 -16.36 9.55
N LYS A 185 -1.10 -17.12 8.51
CA LYS A 185 -1.08 -18.58 8.52
C LYS A 185 -0.16 -19.11 9.62
N ASN A 186 -0.60 -20.17 10.29
CA ASN A 186 0.16 -20.87 11.34
C ASN A 186 0.56 -20.00 12.56
N ARG A 187 -0.10 -18.85 12.75
CA ARG A 187 0.06 -17.99 13.94
C ARG A 187 -1.02 -18.31 14.98
N PRO A 188 -0.82 -17.99 16.26
CA PRO A 188 -1.81 -18.28 17.29
C PRO A 188 -3.12 -17.53 17.04
N THR A 189 -4.24 -18.25 17.09
CA THR A 189 -5.60 -17.71 16.90
C THR A 189 -6.58 -18.12 18.01
N ASN A 190 -6.11 -18.82 19.05
CA ASN A 190 -6.94 -19.35 20.14
C ASN A 190 -7.73 -18.24 20.86
N ARG A 191 -7.16 -17.03 20.96
CA ARG A 191 -7.84 -15.86 21.54
C ARG A 191 -8.39 -14.90 20.48
N ALA A 192 -8.69 -15.42 19.29
CA ALA A 192 -9.34 -14.71 18.19
C ALA A 192 -8.68 -13.34 17.91
N HIS A 193 -9.41 -12.25 18.18
CA HIS A 193 -8.96 -10.88 17.92
C HIS A 193 -7.82 -10.41 18.83
N GLU A 194 -7.61 -11.02 20.00
CA GLU A 194 -6.44 -10.72 20.87
C GLU A 194 -5.12 -11.28 20.31
N GLN A 195 -5.18 -12.05 19.22
CA GLN A 195 -4.03 -12.61 18.51
C GLN A 195 -4.21 -12.38 16.99
N PHE A 196 -3.89 -13.37 16.14
CA PHE A 196 -3.92 -13.24 14.68
C PHE A 196 -5.24 -13.72 14.03
N GLY A 197 -6.30 -13.95 14.81
CA GLY A 197 -7.58 -14.45 14.27
C GLY A 197 -8.32 -13.44 13.37
N TYR A 198 -8.06 -12.15 13.54
CA TYR A 198 -8.57 -11.06 12.72
C TYR A 198 -7.38 -10.23 12.26
N CYS A 199 -6.68 -10.70 11.24
CA CYS A 199 -5.44 -10.10 10.77
C CYS A 199 -5.69 -9.04 9.70
N GLN A 200 -6.58 -9.31 8.75
CA GLN A 200 -6.87 -8.43 7.62
C GLN A 200 -5.60 -7.96 6.88
N ALA A 201 -4.64 -8.87 6.73
CA ALA A 201 -3.42 -8.60 5.97
C ALA A 201 -3.77 -8.23 4.53
N GLY A 202 -3.08 -7.22 4.00
CA GLY A 202 -3.30 -6.70 2.65
C GLY A 202 -4.29 -5.54 2.58
N THR A 203 -4.70 -4.99 3.73
CA THR A 203 -5.44 -3.72 3.80
C THR A 203 -4.65 -2.61 3.12
N SER A 204 -3.33 -2.63 3.31
CA SER A 204 -2.37 -1.89 2.49
C SER A 204 -1.20 -2.80 2.14
N GLY A 205 -0.43 -2.40 1.14
CA GLY A 205 0.75 -3.13 0.71
C GLY A 205 1.63 -2.31 -0.21
N LEU A 206 2.89 -2.70 -0.30
CA LEU A 206 3.91 -2.12 -1.15
C LEU A 206 4.86 -3.22 -1.62
N ILE A 207 5.28 -3.13 -2.88
CA ILE A 207 6.28 -4.00 -3.48
C ILE A 207 7.41 -3.13 -4.01
N THR A 208 8.65 -3.41 -3.59
CA THR A 208 9.84 -2.63 -3.98
C THR A 208 11.09 -3.46 -3.79
N ASN A 209 11.99 -3.48 -4.79
CA ASN A 209 13.30 -4.13 -4.75
C ASN A 209 13.24 -5.55 -4.16
N ASP A 210 12.39 -6.41 -4.73
CA ASP A 210 12.16 -7.79 -4.26
C ASP A 210 11.76 -7.92 -2.78
N THR A 211 11.23 -6.84 -2.21
CA THR A 211 10.69 -6.78 -0.85
C THR A 211 9.21 -6.47 -0.91
N LEU A 212 8.42 -7.32 -0.25
CA LEU A 212 7.00 -7.13 -0.07
C LEU A 212 6.72 -6.68 1.36
N LEU A 213 5.99 -5.57 1.48
CA LEU A 213 5.49 -5.01 2.73
C LEU A 213 3.96 -5.11 2.73
N VAL A 214 3.39 -5.74 3.77
CA VAL A 214 1.95 -5.97 3.90
C VAL A 214 1.45 -5.37 5.21
N GLY A 215 0.50 -4.44 5.11
CA GLY A 215 -0.18 -3.86 6.26
C GLY A 215 -1.33 -4.73 6.78
N SER A 216 -1.45 -4.81 8.10
CA SER A 216 -2.40 -5.67 8.79
C SER A 216 -2.92 -4.98 10.07
N PRO A 217 -4.02 -4.20 9.98
CA PRO A 217 -4.52 -3.40 11.11
C PRO A 217 -5.17 -4.21 12.25
N GLY A 218 -5.50 -5.47 12.02
CA GLY A 218 -6.35 -6.25 12.92
C GLY A 218 -5.68 -6.96 14.13
N PRO A 219 -4.45 -7.51 14.04
CA PRO A 219 -3.88 -8.34 15.09
C PRO A 219 -3.78 -7.63 16.45
N TYR A 220 -3.89 -8.42 17.52
CA TYR A 220 -3.73 -7.98 18.92
C TYR A 220 -4.69 -6.84 19.30
N THR A 221 -5.99 -7.12 19.18
CA THR A 221 -7.09 -6.21 19.52
C THR A 221 -6.96 -4.90 18.75
N TRP A 222 -6.86 -5.03 17.42
CA TRP A 222 -6.76 -3.90 16.51
C TRP A 222 -5.56 -2.97 16.77
N ARG A 223 -4.53 -3.46 17.47
CA ARG A 223 -3.24 -2.77 17.55
C ARG A 223 -2.65 -2.66 16.15
N GLY A 224 -2.65 -3.77 15.42
CA GLY A 224 -2.15 -3.85 14.06
C GLY A 224 -0.66 -4.15 13.98
N THR A 225 -0.20 -4.52 12.79
CA THR A 225 1.18 -4.84 12.46
C THR A 225 1.45 -4.65 10.98
N ILE A 226 2.73 -4.73 10.62
CA ILE A 226 3.18 -4.84 9.24
C ILE A 226 4.02 -6.11 9.08
N PHE A 227 3.99 -6.71 7.91
CA PHE A 227 4.84 -7.85 7.56
C PHE A 227 5.78 -7.47 6.44
N VAL A 228 7.06 -7.82 6.58
CA VAL A 228 8.07 -7.66 5.54
C VAL A 228 8.63 -9.02 5.18
N LEU A 229 8.63 -9.35 3.89
CA LEU A 229 9.18 -10.59 3.36
C LEU A 229 9.95 -10.32 2.06
N SER A 230 10.94 -11.17 1.77
CA SER A 230 11.58 -11.18 0.46
C SER A 230 10.73 -11.97 -0.52
N ILE A 231 10.67 -11.50 -1.76
CA ILE A 231 10.00 -12.15 -2.90
C ILE A 231 10.97 -12.48 -4.04
N LEU A 232 12.28 -12.52 -3.74
CA LEU A 232 13.32 -12.95 -4.67
C LEU A 232 12.99 -14.32 -5.28
N ASP A 233 13.17 -14.45 -6.59
CA ASP A 233 12.89 -15.70 -7.32
C ASP A 233 13.86 -16.83 -6.97
N ASP A 234 15.11 -16.50 -6.62
CA ASP A 234 16.08 -17.50 -6.20
C ASP A 234 15.73 -18.06 -4.81
N PHE A 235 15.05 -19.21 -4.81
CA PHE A 235 14.61 -19.89 -3.61
C PHE A 235 15.74 -20.27 -2.63
N LEU A 236 16.98 -20.45 -3.12
CA LEU A 236 18.12 -20.81 -2.28
C LEU A 236 18.70 -19.60 -1.54
N SER A 237 18.70 -18.43 -2.19
CA SER A 237 19.20 -17.19 -1.59
C SER A 237 18.11 -16.35 -0.91
N ARG A 238 16.83 -16.62 -1.20
CA ARG A 238 15.67 -15.89 -0.65
C ARG A 238 15.65 -15.97 0.87
N ASP A 239 15.56 -14.82 1.53
CA ASP A 239 15.25 -14.77 2.96
C ASP A 239 13.80 -15.18 3.18
N LYS A 240 13.62 -16.35 3.80
CA LYS A 240 12.30 -16.93 4.14
C LYS A 240 11.73 -16.36 5.43
N THR A 241 12.47 -15.48 6.10
CA THR A 241 12.05 -14.85 7.34
C THR A 241 10.97 -13.81 7.05
N MET A 242 9.83 -13.96 7.71
CA MET A 242 8.78 -12.95 7.72
C MET A 242 8.95 -12.05 8.93
N TYR A 243 9.41 -10.83 8.69
CA TYR A 243 9.59 -9.84 9.74
C TYR A 243 8.27 -9.15 10.06
N TYR A 244 8.05 -8.77 11.31
CA TYR A 244 6.86 -8.04 11.73
C TYR A 244 7.14 -7.05 12.87
N SER A 245 6.24 -6.08 13.07
CA SER A 245 6.38 -5.09 14.15
C SER A 245 6.20 -5.73 15.53
N PRO A 246 6.77 -5.16 16.61
CA PRO A 246 6.52 -5.65 17.97
C PRO A 246 5.03 -5.57 18.33
N LEU A 247 4.52 -6.60 19.00
CA LEU A 247 3.08 -6.79 19.26
C LEU A 247 2.74 -7.00 20.73
N THR A 248 3.72 -7.20 21.62
CA THR A 248 3.44 -7.43 23.05
C THR A 248 3.28 -6.11 23.79
N GLU A 249 2.54 -6.10 24.90
CA GLU A 249 2.34 -4.87 25.72
C GLU A 249 3.66 -4.21 26.14
N GLU A 250 4.71 -5.00 26.37
CA GLU A 250 6.01 -4.49 26.82
C GLU A 250 6.85 -3.87 25.69
N THR A 251 6.58 -4.22 24.43
CA THR A 251 7.45 -3.87 23.30
C THR A 251 6.76 -3.13 22.16
N ALA A 252 5.43 -3.17 22.11
CA ALA A 252 4.64 -2.51 21.08
C ALA A 252 4.85 -0.99 21.14
N PRO A 253 5.09 -0.33 20.00
CA PRO A 253 5.30 1.12 19.97
C PRO A 253 4.00 1.91 20.11
N ILE A 254 2.85 1.23 20.07
CA ILE A 254 1.50 1.81 20.00
C ILE A 254 0.48 0.95 20.74
N ASP A 255 -0.59 1.59 21.20
CA ASP A 255 -1.67 0.98 21.97
C ASP A 255 -2.63 0.15 21.11
N LYS A 256 -3.54 -0.57 21.77
CA LYS A 256 -4.65 -1.28 21.10
C LYS A 256 -5.58 -0.31 20.38
N TYR A 257 -6.32 -0.81 19.39
CA TYR A 257 -7.26 -0.02 18.58
C TYR A 257 -6.65 1.10 17.72
N SER A 258 -5.33 1.06 17.50
CA SER A 258 -4.57 2.06 16.74
C SER A 258 -4.56 1.83 15.22
N TYR A 259 -4.82 0.59 14.78
CA TYR A 259 -4.88 0.17 13.38
C TYR A 259 -3.54 0.32 12.63
N LEU A 260 -2.41 -0.03 13.27
CA LEU A 260 -1.09 -0.01 12.62
C LEU A 260 -1.06 -0.90 11.38
N GLY A 261 -0.54 -0.38 10.28
CA GLY A 261 -0.56 -1.06 8.98
C GLY A 261 -1.84 -0.79 8.19
N MET A 262 -2.62 0.23 8.57
CA MET A 262 -3.69 0.76 7.72
C MET A 262 -3.13 1.26 6.39
N SER A 263 -1.99 1.96 6.43
CA SER A 263 -1.16 2.33 5.28
C SER A 263 0.29 1.94 5.53
N VAL A 264 1.05 1.79 4.44
CA VAL A 264 2.48 1.43 4.49
C VAL A 264 3.27 2.19 3.43
N ALA A 265 4.52 2.51 3.76
CA ALA A 265 5.49 3.08 2.84
C ALA A 265 6.90 2.56 3.19
N ALA A 266 7.84 2.65 2.26
CA ALA A 266 9.22 2.24 2.50
C ALA A 266 10.21 3.19 1.83
N GLY A 267 11.36 3.38 2.46
CA GLY A 267 12.39 4.28 1.96
C GLY A 267 13.65 4.20 2.82
N ASP A 268 14.78 4.64 2.28
CA ASP A 268 16.02 4.79 3.05
C ASP A 268 16.02 6.14 3.79
N PHE A 269 15.29 6.17 4.91
CA PHE A 269 15.16 7.37 5.74
C PHE A 269 16.40 7.65 6.61
N PHE A 270 17.34 6.69 6.73
CA PHE A 270 18.44 6.77 7.71
C PHE A 270 19.83 6.54 7.11
N GLY A 271 19.93 6.37 5.79
CA GLY A 271 21.19 6.12 5.07
C GLY A 271 21.79 4.73 5.33
N ASN A 272 20.99 3.77 5.80
CA ASN A 272 21.43 2.43 6.18
C ASN A 272 20.55 1.31 5.62
N GLY A 273 19.85 1.60 4.52
CA GLY A 273 18.97 0.68 3.82
C GLY A 273 17.49 0.92 4.11
N LEU A 274 16.63 0.05 3.57
CA LEU A 274 15.18 0.22 3.65
C LEU A 274 14.66 0.21 5.09
N ALA A 275 13.97 1.29 5.44
CA ALA A 275 13.09 1.40 6.59
C ALA A 275 11.62 1.35 6.13
N TYR A 276 10.74 0.90 7.02
CA TYR A 276 9.34 0.61 6.71
C TYR A 276 8.45 1.47 7.61
N ALA A 277 7.72 2.42 7.01
CA ALA A 277 6.75 3.25 7.70
C ALA A 277 5.37 2.56 7.71
N ALA A 278 4.69 2.61 8.85
CA ALA A 278 3.35 2.08 9.03
C ALA A 278 2.44 3.12 9.69
N GLY A 279 1.31 3.40 9.05
CA GLY A 279 0.30 4.31 9.57
C GLY A 279 -0.62 3.62 10.58
N ALA A 280 -0.91 4.32 11.66
CA ALA A 280 -1.81 3.95 12.75
C ALA A 280 -2.78 5.13 13.01
N PRO A 281 -3.77 5.35 12.13
CA PRO A 281 -4.57 6.57 12.12
C PRO A 281 -5.44 6.78 13.36
N ARG A 282 -5.63 5.75 14.20
CA ARG A 282 -6.39 5.86 15.45
C ARG A 282 -5.51 5.96 16.70
N SER A 283 -4.19 5.86 16.56
CA SER A 283 -3.27 5.93 17.69
C SER A 283 -3.35 7.28 18.39
N ASN A 284 -3.40 7.25 19.74
CA ASN A 284 -3.41 8.44 20.59
C ASN A 284 -4.46 9.53 20.20
N GLY A 285 -5.55 9.13 19.53
CA GLY A 285 -6.59 10.03 19.04
C GLY A 285 -6.22 10.89 17.83
N ASN A 286 -4.95 11.27 17.68
CA ASN A 286 -4.47 12.12 16.59
C ASN A 286 -4.06 11.33 15.33
N GLY A 287 -3.66 10.06 15.51
CA GLY A 287 -3.00 9.25 14.50
C GLY A 287 -1.48 9.36 14.56
N GLU A 288 -0.80 8.25 14.25
CA GLU A 288 0.65 8.15 14.27
C GLU A 288 1.20 7.37 13.07
N VAL A 289 2.46 7.61 12.74
CA VAL A 289 3.25 6.79 11.81
C VAL A 289 4.47 6.27 12.55
N VAL A 290 4.66 4.95 12.56
CA VAL A 290 5.83 4.31 13.17
C VAL A 290 6.73 3.75 12.08
N ILE A 291 8.02 4.06 12.18
CA ILE A 291 9.05 3.62 11.23
C ILE A 291 9.89 2.53 11.86
N PHE A 292 10.07 1.44 11.13
CA PHE A 292 10.76 0.24 11.55
C PHE A 292 11.98 -0.06 10.70
N THR A 293 13.02 -0.62 11.31
CA THR A 293 14.18 -1.18 10.61
C THR A 293 14.37 -2.64 10.96
N LYS A 294 14.90 -3.43 10.01
CA LYS A 294 15.37 -4.79 10.29
C LYS A 294 16.61 -4.71 11.18
N VAL A 295 16.68 -5.55 12.22
CA VAL A 295 17.81 -5.52 13.18
C VAL A 295 18.98 -6.35 12.65
N LYS A 296 18.75 -7.65 12.43
CA LYS A 296 19.70 -8.62 11.86
C LYS A 296 18.91 -9.70 11.13
N PRO A 297 19.52 -10.40 10.16
CA PRO A 297 18.96 -11.64 9.63
C PRO A 297 18.60 -12.60 10.78
N ALA A 298 17.45 -13.25 10.70
CA ALA A 298 16.88 -14.18 11.70
C ALA A 298 16.19 -13.60 12.95
N VAL A 299 16.21 -12.27 13.20
CA VAL A 299 15.34 -11.66 14.21
C VAL A 299 14.05 -11.21 13.55
N THR A 300 12.97 -11.98 13.74
CA THR A 300 11.66 -11.73 13.09
C THR A 300 10.99 -10.43 13.55
N ILE A 301 11.31 -9.92 14.74
CA ILE A 301 10.70 -8.69 15.27
C ILE A 301 11.54 -7.49 14.84
N MET A 302 10.93 -6.57 14.09
CA MET A 302 11.58 -5.32 13.67
C MET A 302 11.69 -4.33 14.82
N LYS A 303 12.67 -3.42 14.74
CA LYS A 303 12.88 -2.39 15.75
C LYS A 303 12.17 -1.10 15.35
N PRO A 304 11.30 -0.51 16.20
CA PRO A 304 10.80 0.84 15.97
C PRO A 304 11.95 1.82 16.20
N VAL A 305 12.17 2.72 15.23
CA VAL A 305 13.26 3.71 15.28
C VAL A 305 12.75 5.14 15.33
N MET A 306 11.52 5.39 14.87
CA MET A 306 10.91 6.72 14.88
C MET A 306 9.39 6.63 14.90
N THR A 307 8.74 7.57 15.60
CA THR A 307 7.28 7.77 15.59
C THR A 307 6.96 9.22 15.26
N LEU A 308 6.12 9.45 14.24
CA LEU A 308 5.57 10.75 13.88
C LEU A 308 4.12 10.81 14.38
N THR A 309 3.71 11.93 14.99
CA THR A 309 2.37 12.08 15.59
C THR A 309 1.64 13.24 14.93
N GLY A 310 0.37 13.03 14.59
CA GLY A 310 -0.49 14.08 14.02
C GLY A 310 -0.73 15.23 14.99
N ASP A 311 -0.93 16.44 14.46
CA ASP A 311 -1.15 17.66 15.24
C ASP A 311 -2.60 17.88 15.68
N MET A 312 -3.56 17.08 15.16
CA MET A 312 -4.99 17.29 15.37
C MET A 312 -5.72 15.99 15.74
N TYR A 313 -6.56 16.05 16.77
CA TYR A 313 -7.40 14.94 17.21
C TYR A 313 -8.39 14.53 16.11
N THR A 314 -8.59 13.23 15.93
CA THR A 314 -9.46 12.62 14.89
C THR A 314 -9.11 12.99 13.45
N SER A 315 -7.92 13.53 13.20
CA SER A 315 -7.47 13.87 11.84
C SER A 315 -7.14 12.66 10.97
N ASN A 316 -7.03 11.47 11.60
CA ASN A 316 -6.59 10.23 10.99
C ASN A 316 -5.20 10.35 10.35
N PHE A 317 -4.26 11.03 11.01
CA PHE A 317 -2.88 11.13 10.53
C PHE A 317 -2.26 9.73 10.34
N GLY A 318 -1.69 9.47 9.17
CA GLY A 318 -1.21 8.13 8.79
C GLY A 318 -2.26 7.28 8.07
N TYR A 319 -3.35 7.88 7.57
CA TYR A 319 -4.36 7.16 6.80
C TYR A 319 -3.83 6.64 5.46
N GLU A 320 -3.03 7.45 4.76
CA GLU A 320 -2.33 7.12 3.52
C GLU A 320 -0.91 7.68 3.59
N MET A 321 0.04 7.04 2.91
CA MET A 321 1.42 7.50 2.83
C MET A 321 2.01 7.27 1.44
N SER A 322 2.92 8.15 1.04
CA SER A 322 3.77 7.98 -0.13
C SER A 322 5.18 8.45 0.18
N THR A 323 6.11 8.13 -0.70
CA THR A 323 7.53 8.46 -0.58
C THR A 323 8.02 9.04 -1.89
N ALA A 324 8.71 10.17 -1.85
CA ALA A 324 9.23 10.87 -3.02
C ALA A 324 10.42 11.75 -2.65
N ASP A 325 11.33 12.02 -3.57
CA ASP A 325 12.39 13.04 -3.45
C ASP A 325 11.86 14.39 -3.94
N VAL A 326 11.14 15.11 -3.06
CA VAL A 326 10.45 16.36 -3.46
C VAL A 326 11.37 17.57 -3.52
N ASN A 327 12.61 17.43 -3.05
CA ASN A 327 13.58 18.52 -2.98
C ASN A 327 14.83 18.28 -3.86
N GLY A 328 14.85 17.18 -4.62
CA GLY A 328 15.89 16.85 -5.60
C GLY A 328 17.25 16.52 -4.98
N ASP A 329 17.29 16.17 -3.69
CA ASP A 329 18.54 15.92 -2.97
C ASP A 329 18.99 14.44 -3.00
N LYS A 330 18.24 13.61 -3.74
CA LYS A 330 18.39 12.15 -3.93
C LYS A 330 18.11 11.33 -2.69
N ARG A 331 17.47 11.90 -1.68
CA ARG A 331 16.93 11.18 -0.54
C ARG A 331 15.42 11.14 -0.63
N VAL A 332 14.89 10.01 -0.23
CA VAL A 332 13.45 9.82 -0.24
C VAL A 332 12.83 10.48 1.00
N ASP A 333 11.89 11.38 0.77
CA ASP A 333 11.08 12.05 1.79
C ASP A 333 9.82 11.22 2.09
N LEU A 334 9.15 11.52 3.21
CA LEU A 334 7.92 10.85 3.62
C LEU A 334 6.74 11.82 3.60
N ILE A 335 5.66 11.42 2.94
CA ILE A 335 4.43 12.19 2.82
C ILE A 335 3.31 11.43 3.51
N VAL A 336 2.61 12.11 4.43
CA VAL A 336 1.59 11.50 5.29
C VAL A 336 0.26 12.23 5.15
N GLY A 337 -0.80 11.49 4.88
CA GLY A 337 -2.17 12.00 4.79
C GLY A 337 -2.91 12.00 6.13
N ALA A 338 -3.72 13.03 6.34
CA ALA A 338 -4.69 13.16 7.43
C ALA A 338 -6.04 13.65 6.86
N PRO A 339 -6.79 12.79 6.15
CA PRO A 339 -7.99 13.18 5.41
C PRO A 339 -9.13 13.70 6.27
N ASN A 340 -9.09 13.47 7.59
CA ASN A 340 -10.08 13.95 8.54
C ASN A 340 -9.60 15.17 9.33
N TYR A 341 -8.43 15.74 9.01
CA TYR A 341 -8.02 17.04 9.54
C TYR A 341 -9.10 18.08 9.25
N PHE A 342 -9.37 18.94 10.22
CA PHE A 342 -10.42 19.94 10.10
C PHE A 342 -10.04 21.21 10.84
N ASP A 343 -10.13 22.33 10.15
CA ASP A 343 -10.18 23.67 10.73
C ASP A 343 -11.31 24.45 10.04
N LYS A 344 -11.67 25.64 10.54
CA LYS A 344 -12.82 26.44 10.10
C LYS A 344 -12.96 26.56 8.58
N ASN A 345 -11.83 26.66 7.86
CA ASN A 345 -11.79 26.80 6.41
C ASN A 345 -10.94 25.72 5.72
N GLU A 346 -10.55 24.66 6.44
CA GLU A 346 -9.62 23.64 5.95
C GLU A 346 -10.22 22.24 6.15
N GLY A 347 -10.12 21.40 5.13
CA GLY A 347 -10.62 20.02 5.17
C GLY A 347 -9.60 19.04 4.60
N GLY A 348 -9.09 18.16 5.46
CA GLY A 348 -7.99 17.26 5.14
C GLY A 348 -6.63 17.98 5.07
N ALA A 349 -5.56 17.22 5.27
CA ALA A 349 -4.20 17.71 5.21
C ALA A 349 -3.23 16.63 4.71
N ILE A 350 -2.12 17.07 4.13
CA ILE A 350 -0.90 16.26 3.96
C ILE A 350 0.28 16.94 4.65
N TYR A 351 1.20 16.11 5.14
CA TYR A 351 2.40 16.52 5.85
C TYR A 351 3.60 15.93 5.13
N ILE A 352 4.53 16.78 4.72
CA ILE A 352 5.77 16.40 4.02
C ILE A 352 6.92 16.50 5.01
N TYR A 353 7.55 15.37 5.29
CA TYR A 353 8.72 15.24 6.15
C TYR A 353 9.96 15.04 5.29
N LEU A 354 10.82 16.05 5.27
CA LEU A 354 12.07 15.99 4.50
C LEU A 354 13.10 15.11 5.20
N ASN A 355 13.76 14.24 4.43
CA ASN A 355 14.82 13.37 4.89
C ASN A 355 16.15 14.11 4.89
N LEU A 356 16.48 14.70 6.03
CA LEU A 356 17.75 15.37 6.23
C LEU A 356 18.78 14.34 6.67
N ASN A 357 19.89 14.23 5.94
CA ASN A 357 21.00 13.30 6.20
C ASN A 357 21.75 13.60 7.53
N ASN A 358 21.09 13.41 8.66
CA ASN A 358 21.57 13.68 10.01
C ASN A 358 20.89 12.74 11.03
N ASP A 359 21.25 12.87 12.31
CA ASP A 359 20.78 11.95 13.36
C ASP A 359 19.28 12.01 13.64
N CYS A 360 18.59 13.11 13.31
CA CYS A 360 17.15 13.26 13.54
C CYS A 360 16.29 12.95 12.30
N SER A 361 16.89 12.74 11.12
CA SER A 361 16.23 12.33 9.87
C SER A 361 14.95 13.15 9.60
N LEU A 362 13.78 12.51 9.52
CA LEU A 362 12.48 13.11 9.22
C LEU A 362 11.98 14.09 10.30
N LYS A 363 12.60 14.14 11.49
CA LYS A 363 12.16 14.99 12.62
C LYS A 363 12.94 16.29 12.78
N CYS A 364 13.94 16.54 11.95
CA CYS A 364 14.83 17.68 12.15
C CYS A 364 14.18 19.02 11.89
N LEU A 365 13.20 19.03 11.00
CA LEU A 365 12.41 20.19 10.67
C LEU A 365 10.94 19.87 10.93
N PRO A 366 10.12 20.88 11.28
CA PRO A 366 8.68 20.76 11.21
C PRO A 366 8.25 20.34 9.81
N PRO A 367 7.24 19.46 9.66
CA PRO A 367 6.76 19.07 8.35
C PRO A 367 6.14 20.26 7.62
N ILE A 368 6.23 20.25 6.30
CA ILE A 368 5.47 21.18 5.46
C ILE A 368 4.03 20.65 5.44
N LYS A 369 3.07 21.46 5.90
CA LYS A 369 1.66 21.11 5.92
C LYS A 369 0.93 21.79 4.77
N LEU A 370 0.21 21.00 3.99
CA LEU A 370 -0.71 21.46 2.94
C LEU A 370 -2.12 21.05 3.32
N THR A 371 -3.09 21.96 3.14
CA THR A 371 -4.48 21.76 3.55
C THR A 371 -5.44 21.87 2.38
N GLY A 372 -6.53 21.10 2.45
CA GLY A 372 -7.57 21.08 1.42
C GLY A 372 -8.71 22.05 1.71
N GLN A 373 -9.60 22.18 0.74
CA GLN A 373 -10.88 22.86 0.93
C GLN A 373 -11.75 22.11 1.96
N PRO A 374 -12.71 22.79 2.62
CA PRO A 374 -13.64 22.13 3.53
C PRO A 374 -14.30 20.90 2.90
N GLU A 375 -14.44 19.82 3.69
CA GLU A 375 -15.06 18.55 3.29
C GLU A 375 -14.35 17.77 2.16
N SER A 376 -13.22 18.25 1.64
CA SER A 376 -12.53 17.64 0.49
C SER A 376 -11.86 16.29 0.78
N ARG A 377 -11.64 15.97 2.06
CA ARG A 377 -10.82 14.82 2.50
C ARG A 377 -9.43 14.80 1.87
N TYR A 378 -8.82 15.98 1.73
CA TYR A 378 -7.48 16.12 1.18
C TYR A 378 -6.47 15.24 1.93
N GLY A 379 -5.65 14.49 1.19
CA GLY A 379 -4.76 13.47 1.75
C GLY A 379 -5.37 12.07 1.91
N ILE A 380 -6.52 11.78 1.29
CA ILE A 380 -7.12 10.42 1.29
C ILE A 380 -6.39 9.43 0.38
N ALA A 381 -5.75 9.92 -0.69
CA ALA A 381 -4.96 9.15 -1.63
C ALA A 381 -3.75 10.01 -2.04
N ILE A 382 -2.56 9.42 -2.05
CA ILE A 382 -1.29 10.10 -2.33
C ILE A 382 -0.45 9.14 -3.17
N THR A 383 0.18 9.62 -4.23
CA THR A 383 1.06 8.80 -5.08
C THR A 383 2.30 9.59 -5.46
N ASN A 384 3.39 8.92 -5.81
CA ASN A 384 4.57 9.56 -6.38
C ASN A 384 4.46 9.46 -7.90
N LEU A 385 4.47 10.58 -8.59
CA LEU A 385 4.36 10.68 -10.05
C LEU A 385 5.72 10.67 -10.76
N GLY A 386 6.81 10.69 -10.00
CA GLY A 386 8.16 10.97 -10.49
C GLY A 386 8.29 12.41 -10.96
N ASP A 387 9.39 12.72 -11.63
CA ASP A 387 9.62 14.03 -12.26
C ASP A 387 8.81 14.14 -13.56
N ILE A 388 7.52 14.51 -13.44
CA ILE A 388 6.58 14.50 -14.57
C ILE A 388 6.82 15.68 -15.51
N ASN A 389 7.37 16.78 -14.97
CA ASN A 389 7.59 18.01 -15.71
C ASN A 389 9.04 18.16 -16.24
N LYS A 390 9.94 17.26 -15.82
CA LYS A 390 11.37 17.18 -16.18
C LYS A 390 12.22 18.35 -15.67
N ASP A 391 11.90 18.88 -14.50
CA ASP A 391 12.66 19.95 -13.84
C ASP A 391 13.71 19.44 -12.84
N GLY A 392 13.74 18.13 -12.58
CA GLY A 392 14.69 17.47 -11.70
C GLY A 392 14.18 17.18 -10.29
N TYR A 393 12.90 17.41 -10.00
CA TYR A 393 12.26 17.15 -8.71
C TYR A 393 11.13 16.12 -8.88
N GLU A 394 10.90 15.24 -7.90
CA GLU A 394 9.74 14.34 -7.96
C GLU A 394 8.44 15.07 -7.59
N ASP A 395 7.40 14.84 -8.38
CA ASP A 395 6.06 15.39 -8.21
C ASP A 395 5.13 14.38 -7.48
N ILE A 396 4.13 14.89 -6.74
CA ILE A 396 3.16 14.11 -5.93
C ILE A 396 1.73 14.36 -6.38
#